data_AF-A0A9D9D630-F1
#
_entry.id   AF-A0A9D9D630-F1
#
_cell.length_a   1.000
_cell.length_b   1.000
_cell.length_c   1.000
_cell.angle_alpha   90.00
_cell.angle_beta   90.00
_cell.angle_gamma   90.00
#
_symmetry.space_group_name_H-M   'P 1'
#
loop_
_entity.id
_entity.type
_entity.pdbx_description
1 polymer ?
#
loop_
_entity_poly.entity_id
_entity_poly.type
_entity_poly.pdbx_seq_one_letter_code
_entity_poly.pdbx_strand_id
1 'polypeptide(L)'
;MKINLTKTNESANRTRSDLLDVFKKYREIIKPYITYLVFRGIKIDSGIMEENGAFQLTGKSLHKFFRSNDKKGTAYPLIIYVATIGEDLDNRVNKLSGKNGDIYEAYLLNGIGAGYTDTVVEDLELCFQDRFKNELNGRKLVRVSPGYGDWILSDQKVIFDVLKPENSIKVILNKSFLMQPIKSTSGLIGPI
;
A
#
# COMPACT_ATOMS: atom_id res chain seq x y z
N MET A 1 27.22 18.15 -28.43
CA MET A 1 27.99 17.09 -27.75
C MET A 1 27.13 16.53 -26.62
N LYS A 2 26.80 15.23 -26.62
CA LYS A 2 25.96 14.58 -25.59
C LYS A 2 26.85 13.64 -24.77
N ILE A 3 27.22 14.04 -23.55
CA ILE A 3 28.01 13.21 -22.64
C ILE A 3 27.06 12.59 -21.63
N ASN A 4 27.13 11.27 -21.48
CA ASN A 4 26.41 10.54 -20.46
C ASN A 4 27.31 10.40 -19.21
N LEU A 5 27.16 11.32 -18.27
CA LEU A 5 27.92 11.37 -17.00
C LEU A 5 27.51 10.27 -15.99
N THR A 6 26.51 9.44 -16.30
CA THR A 6 26.18 8.26 -15.48
C THR A 6 26.93 7.01 -15.95
N LYS A 7 27.61 7.05 -17.11
CA LYS A 7 28.57 6.01 -17.53
C LYS A 7 29.90 6.12 -16.77
N THR A 8 30.28 7.33 -16.35
CA THR A 8 31.34 7.55 -15.37
C THR A 8 30.75 7.27 -14.00
N ASN A 9 30.99 6.09 -13.45
CA ASN A 9 30.36 5.54 -12.22
C ASN A 9 30.25 6.49 -11.01
N GLU A 10 30.96 7.61 -10.96
CA GLU A 10 31.04 8.52 -9.81
C GLU A 10 29.68 9.11 -9.38
N SER A 11 28.87 9.63 -10.31
CA SER A 11 27.59 10.27 -9.97
C SER A 11 26.56 9.26 -9.44
N ALA A 12 26.51 8.07 -10.05
CA ALA A 12 25.67 6.96 -9.61
C ALA A 12 26.13 6.40 -8.26
N ASN A 13 27.44 6.23 -8.07
CA ASN A 13 28.02 5.77 -6.80
C ASN A 13 27.75 6.75 -5.66
N ARG A 14 27.88 8.06 -5.92
CA ARG A 14 27.56 9.10 -4.95
C ARG A 14 26.11 9.02 -4.53
N THR A 15 25.18 9.02 -5.49
CA THR A 15 23.73 8.93 -5.20
C THR A 15 23.39 7.67 -4.40
N ARG A 16 24.02 6.53 -4.74
CA ARG A 16 23.85 5.28 -3.98
C ARG A 16 24.36 5.41 -2.54
N SER A 17 25.53 6.03 -2.33
CA SER A 17 26.05 6.29 -0.99
C SER A 17 25.10 7.19 -0.21
N ASP A 18 24.67 8.31 -0.80
CA ASP A 18 23.79 9.29 -0.18
C ASP A 18 22.46 8.62 0.24
N LEU A 19 21.88 7.76 -0.60
CA LEU A 19 20.69 6.97 -0.25
C LEU A 19 20.91 6.08 0.98
N LEU A 20 22.03 5.36 1.03
CA LEU A 20 22.35 4.47 2.15
C LEU A 20 22.60 5.25 3.44
N ASP A 21 23.24 6.40 3.35
CA ASP A 21 23.56 7.23 4.51
C ASP A 21 22.30 7.91 5.05
N VAL A 22 21.41 8.40 4.18
CA VAL A 22 20.09 8.91 4.57
C VAL A 22 19.26 7.80 5.21
N PHE A 23 19.23 6.60 4.63
CA PHE A 23 18.50 5.48 5.24
C PHE A 23 19.05 5.14 6.63
N LYS A 24 20.38 4.98 6.78
CA LYS A 24 21.01 4.71 8.08
C LYS A 24 20.68 5.78 9.12
N LYS A 25 20.67 7.05 8.71
CA LYS A 25 20.41 8.19 9.58
C LYS A 25 18.97 8.23 10.10
N TYR A 26 17.98 7.80 9.31
CA TYR A 26 16.56 7.93 9.66
C TYR A 26 15.81 6.62 9.85
N ARG A 27 16.44 5.45 9.74
CA ARG A 27 15.74 4.17 9.90
C ARG A 27 14.98 4.03 11.23
N GLU A 28 15.47 4.63 12.32
CA GLU A 28 14.87 4.51 13.65
C GLU A 28 13.53 5.28 13.78
N ILE A 29 13.26 6.23 12.88
CA ILE A 29 11.99 6.97 12.85
C ILE A 29 10.96 6.32 11.92
N ILE A 30 11.34 5.27 11.19
CA ILE A 30 10.44 4.49 10.34
C ILE A 30 9.80 3.41 11.22
N LYS A 31 8.50 3.54 11.48
CA LYS A 31 7.75 2.64 12.37
C LYS A 31 6.60 2.00 11.60
N PRO A 32 6.80 0.84 10.98
CA PRO A 32 5.77 0.19 10.19
C PRO A 32 4.67 -0.39 11.07
N TYR A 33 3.42 -0.12 10.69
CA TYR A 33 2.23 -0.69 11.30
C TYR A 33 1.25 -1.10 10.21
N ILE A 34 0.56 -2.22 10.43
CA ILE A 34 -0.46 -2.72 9.51
C ILE A 34 -1.66 -3.25 10.31
N THR A 35 -2.85 -2.96 9.82
CA THR A 35 -4.10 -3.58 10.26
C THR A 35 -4.80 -4.16 9.05
N TYR A 36 -5.41 -5.33 9.20
CA TYR A 36 -6.02 -6.05 8.09
C TYR A 36 -7.19 -6.91 8.58
N LEU A 37 -8.06 -7.28 7.64
CA LEU A 37 -9.11 -8.26 7.83
C LEU A 37 -9.07 -9.26 6.67
N VAL A 38 -8.97 -10.54 7.01
CA VAL A 38 -9.25 -11.62 6.07
C VAL A 38 -10.76 -11.84 6.04
N PHE A 39 -11.35 -11.84 4.86
CA PHE A 39 -12.77 -12.13 4.67
C PHE A 39 -12.97 -13.00 3.42
N ARG A 40 -14.15 -13.58 3.28
CA ARG A 40 -14.55 -14.26 2.05
C ARG A 40 -15.37 -13.29 1.21
N GLY A 41 -14.93 -13.03 -0.02
CA GLY A 41 -15.61 -12.11 -0.94
C GLY A 41 -16.26 -12.85 -2.10
N ILE A 42 -17.48 -12.46 -2.45
CA ILE A 42 -18.20 -12.92 -3.63
C ILE A 42 -18.28 -11.81 -4.67
N LYS A 43 -18.23 -12.19 -5.94
CA LYS A 43 -18.42 -11.28 -7.07
C LYS A 43 -19.89 -10.88 -7.19
N ILE A 44 -20.14 -9.58 -7.33
CA ILE A 44 -21.45 -8.99 -7.64
C ILE A 44 -21.34 -8.09 -8.87
N ASP A 45 -22.44 -7.60 -9.42
CA ASP A 45 -22.42 -6.85 -10.70
C ASP A 45 -21.59 -5.55 -10.65
N SER A 46 -21.52 -4.92 -9.47
CA SER A 46 -20.83 -3.66 -9.22
C SER A 46 -19.44 -3.81 -8.58
N GLY A 47 -18.99 -5.02 -8.27
CA GLY A 47 -17.69 -5.25 -7.61
C GLY A 47 -17.66 -6.50 -6.74
N ILE A 48 -17.34 -6.33 -5.46
CA ILE A 48 -17.18 -7.43 -4.50
C ILE A 48 -18.03 -7.15 -3.26
N MET A 49 -18.73 -8.16 -2.78
CA MET A 49 -19.43 -8.14 -1.50
C MET A 49 -18.77 -9.14 -0.56
N GLU A 50 -18.67 -8.80 0.72
CA GLU A 50 -18.36 -9.80 1.75
C GLU A 50 -19.47 -10.87 1.77
N GLU A 51 -19.12 -12.15 1.98
CA GLU A 51 -20.00 -13.31 1.79
C GLU A 51 -21.30 -13.25 2.62
N ASN A 52 -21.25 -12.63 3.81
CA ASN A 52 -22.41 -12.44 4.69
C ASN A 52 -23.11 -11.08 4.48
N GLY A 53 -22.64 -10.27 3.52
CA GLY A 53 -23.21 -8.96 3.20
C GLY A 53 -22.82 -7.84 4.17
N ALA A 54 -21.77 -8.00 4.96
CA ALA A 54 -21.37 -7.00 5.96
C ALA A 54 -20.91 -5.68 5.33
N PHE A 55 -20.27 -5.74 4.16
CA PHE A 55 -19.82 -4.57 3.40
C PHE A 55 -19.62 -4.92 1.92
N GLN A 56 -19.47 -3.88 1.10
CA GLN A 56 -19.26 -3.97 -0.34
C GLN A 56 -18.14 -3.03 -0.78
N LEU A 57 -17.37 -3.47 -1.79
CA LEU A 57 -16.42 -2.68 -2.56
C LEU A 57 -16.89 -2.59 -4.02
N THR A 58 -16.88 -1.39 -4.58
CA THR A 58 -17.42 -1.01 -5.89
C THR A 58 -16.30 -0.76 -6.90
N GLY A 59 -16.26 -1.58 -7.95
CA GLY A 59 -15.31 -1.47 -9.05
C GLY A 59 -15.21 -2.80 -9.80
N LYS A 60 -15.55 -2.82 -11.08
CA LYS A 60 -15.54 -4.06 -11.88
C LYS A 60 -14.12 -4.56 -12.13
N SER A 61 -13.11 -3.70 -12.04
CA SER A 61 -11.70 -4.12 -12.05
C SER A 61 -11.36 -5.09 -10.93
N LEU A 62 -12.09 -5.08 -9.81
CA LEU A 62 -11.93 -6.04 -8.71
C LEU A 62 -12.36 -7.46 -9.10
N HIS A 63 -13.16 -7.63 -10.16
CA HIS A 63 -13.52 -8.95 -10.67
C HIS A 63 -12.31 -9.76 -11.14
N LYS A 64 -11.14 -9.15 -11.31
CA LYS A 64 -9.87 -9.83 -11.61
C LYS A 64 -9.52 -10.90 -10.59
N PHE A 65 -10.06 -10.82 -9.36
CA PHE A 65 -9.83 -11.81 -8.31
C PHE A 65 -10.64 -13.10 -8.45
N PHE A 66 -11.54 -13.15 -9.44
CA PHE A 66 -12.44 -14.27 -9.70
C PHE A 66 -12.15 -14.85 -11.09
N ARG A 67 -12.32 -16.16 -11.23
CA ARG A 67 -12.19 -16.84 -12.52
C ARG A 67 -13.46 -16.66 -13.34
N SER A 68 -13.30 -16.64 -14.66
CA SER A 68 -14.43 -16.52 -15.59
C SER A 68 -15.42 -17.67 -15.53
N ASN A 69 -14.97 -18.85 -15.10
CA ASN A 69 -15.76 -20.09 -14.99
C ASN A 69 -16.27 -20.38 -13.57
N ASP A 70 -16.10 -19.45 -12.64
CA ASP A 70 -16.61 -19.63 -11.28
C ASP A 70 -18.14 -19.72 -11.26
N LYS A 71 -18.66 -20.59 -10.40
CA LYS A 71 -20.10 -20.67 -10.17
C LYS A 71 -20.56 -19.37 -9.48
N LYS A 72 -21.80 -18.97 -9.73
CA LYS A 72 -22.38 -17.80 -9.04
C LYS A 72 -22.33 -18.04 -7.52
N GLY A 73 -21.82 -17.06 -6.78
CA GLY A 73 -21.63 -17.17 -5.33
C GLY A 73 -20.33 -17.85 -4.89
N THR A 74 -19.43 -18.23 -5.80
CA THR A 74 -18.08 -18.66 -5.41
C THR A 74 -17.37 -17.53 -4.66
N ALA A 75 -16.99 -17.83 -3.42
CA ALA A 75 -16.25 -16.91 -2.56
C ALA A 75 -14.76 -17.23 -2.56
N TYR A 76 -13.92 -16.19 -2.52
CA TYR A 76 -12.47 -16.32 -2.34
C TYR A 76 -11.99 -15.64 -1.06
N PRO A 77 -10.92 -16.15 -0.43
CA PRO A 77 -10.24 -15.41 0.62
C PRO A 77 -9.63 -14.14 0.03
N LEU A 78 -10.00 -13.01 0.61
CA LEU A 78 -9.51 -11.68 0.28
C LEU A 78 -9.06 -10.99 1.57
N ILE A 79 -8.18 -10.00 1.44
CA ILE A 79 -7.65 -9.25 2.57
C ILE A 79 -7.81 -7.76 2.29
N ILE A 80 -8.61 -7.05 3.09
CA ILE A 80 -8.49 -5.59 3.13
C ILE A 80 -7.42 -5.19 4.14
N TYR A 81 -6.69 -4.11 3.87
CA TYR A 81 -5.63 -3.63 4.75
C TYR A 81 -5.53 -2.11 4.78
N VAL A 82 -4.93 -1.61 5.86
CA VAL A 82 -4.33 -0.27 5.97
C VAL A 82 -2.95 -0.41 6.60
N ALA A 83 -1.93 0.19 5.97
CA ALA A 83 -0.56 0.20 6.43
C ALA A 83 0.01 1.62 6.45
N THR A 84 0.96 1.86 7.35
CA THR A 84 1.70 3.12 7.46
C THR A 84 3.11 2.87 7.99
N ILE A 85 4.03 3.80 7.74
CA ILE A 85 5.35 3.81 8.39
C ILE A 85 5.47 4.88 9.48
N GLY A 86 4.34 5.45 9.91
CA GLY A 86 4.27 6.51 10.90
C GLY A 86 4.47 7.91 10.30
N GLU A 87 4.25 8.94 11.13
CA GLU A 87 4.33 10.35 10.71
C GLU A 87 5.74 10.95 10.81
N ASP A 88 6.63 10.33 11.60
CA ASP A 88 7.93 10.91 11.93
C ASP A 88 8.79 11.19 10.68
N LEU A 89 8.74 10.29 9.68
CA LEU A 89 9.44 10.48 8.41
C LEU A 89 8.86 11.65 7.61
N ASP A 90 7.54 11.77 7.50
CA ASP A 90 6.89 12.89 6.81
C ASP A 90 7.20 14.23 7.49
N ASN A 91 7.15 14.25 8.82
CA ASN A 91 7.54 15.41 9.63
C ASN A 91 8.99 15.82 9.37
N ARG A 92 9.90 14.84 9.23
CA ARG A 92 11.30 15.11 8.90
C ARG A 92 11.49 15.63 7.49
N VAL A 93 10.80 15.06 6.50
CA VAL A 93 10.79 15.54 5.11
C VAL A 93 10.31 16.99 5.04
N ASN A 94 9.22 17.32 5.72
CA ASN A 94 8.68 18.68 5.76
C ASN A 94 9.68 19.67 6.38
N LYS A 95 10.36 19.28 7.47
CA LYS A 95 11.41 20.12 8.08
C LYS A 95 12.60 20.34 7.16
N LEU A 96 13.04 19.31 6.43
CA LEU A 96 14.14 19.40 5.46
C LEU A 96 13.75 20.18 4.19
N SER A 97 12.47 20.26 3.86
CA SER A 97 11.97 21.01 2.70
C SER A 97 11.76 22.52 2.98
N GLY A 98 11.98 22.96 4.23
CA GLY A 98 11.82 24.35 4.65
C GLY A 98 12.89 25.30 4.11
N LYS A 99 12.72 26.61 4.35
CA LYS A 99 13.51 27.72 3.75
C LYS A 99 15.04 27.65 3.91
N ASN A 100 15.57 26.78 4.77
CA ASN A 100 17.01 26.54 4.95
C ASN A 100 17.34 25.05 5.14
N GLY A 101 16.46 24.15 4.70
CA GLY A 101 16.66 22.71 4.84
C GLY A 101 17.39 22.08 3.66
N ASP A 102 17.88 20.86 3.85
CA ASP A 102 18.51 20.08 2.79
C ASP A 102 17.41 19.42 1.92
N ILE A 103 17.05 20.08 0.83
CA ILE A 103 16.02 19.59 -0.10
C ILE A 103 16.41 18.28 -0.80
N TYR A 104 17.72 18.04 -0.97
CA TYR A 104 18.20 16.80 -1.58
C TYR A 104 18.01 15.64 -0.60
N GLU A 105 18.40 15.83 0.66
CA GLU A 105 18.14 14.86 1.73
C GLU A 105 16.62 14.62 1.91
N ALA A 106 15.80 15.67 1.84
CA ALA A 106 14.34 15.56 1.88
C ALA A 106 13.80 14.67 0.76
N TYR A 107 14.29 14.88 -0.47
CA TYR A 107 13.90 14.11 -1.64
C TYR A 107 14.27 12.63 -1.50
N LEU A 108 15.51 12.34 -1.08
CA LEU A 108 15.96 10.97 -0.84
C LEU A 108 15.13 10.29 0.26
N LEU A 109 14.92 10.97 1.39
CA LEU A 109 14.14 10.42 2.52
C LEU A 109 12.68 10.16 2.12
N ASN A 110 12.07 11.06 1.36
CA ASN A 110 10.71 10.90 0.86
C ASN A 110 10.56 9.68 -0.07
N GLY A 111 11.55 9.45 -0.92
CA GLY A 111 11.63 8.27 -1.79
C GLY A 111 11.82 6.97 -1.00
N ILE A 112 12.73 6.98 -0.01
CA ILE A 112 12.93 5.86 0.93
C ILE A 112 11.61 5.52 1.63
N GLY A 113 10.90 6.51 2.18
CA GLY A 113 9.63 6.28 2.87
C GLY A 113 8.54 5.71 1.97
N ALA A 114 8.49 6.14 0.70
CA ALA A 114 7.56 5.58 -0.29
C ALA A 114 7.87 4.10 -0.56
N GLY A 115 9.13 3.76 -0.86
CA GLY A 115 9.54 2.38 -1.08
C GLY A 115 9.29 1.48 0.14
N TYR A 116 9.60 1.98 1.35
CA TYR A 116 9.38 1.23 2.58
C TYR A 116 7.90 0.94 2.83
N THR A 117 7.02 1.89 2.53
CA THR A 117 5.56 1.70 2.65
C THR A 117 5.07 0.57 1.74
N ASP A 118 5.58 0.49 0.51
CA ASP A 118 5.26 -0.61 -0.41
C ASP A 118 5.83 -1.94 0.06
N THR A 119 7.08 -1.98 0.53
CA THR A 119 7.72 -3.21 1.04
C THR A 119 6.96 -3.80 2.24
N VAL A 120 6.44 -2.97 3.14
CA VAL A 120 5.64 -3.44 4.28
C VAL A 120 4.37 -4.19 3.84
N VAL A 121 3.72 -3.74 2.76
CA VAL A 121 2.54 -4.44 2.23
C VAL A 121 2.93 -5.68 1.43
N GLU A 122 4.06 -5.66 0.73
CA GLU A 122 4.60 -6.84 0.05
C GLU A 122 4.88 -7.98 1.05
N ASP A 123 5.41 -7.67 2.24
CA ASP A 123 5.58 -8.66 3.31
C ASP A 123 4.24 -9.28 3.75
N LEU A 124 3.16 -8.48 3.79
CA LEU A 124 1.81 -8.98 4.08
C LEU A 124 1.31 -9.92 2.97
N GLU A 125 1.50 -9.54 1.70
CA GLU A 125 1.13 -10.35 0.54
C GLU A 125 1.86 -11.71 0.58
N LEU A 126 3.16 -11.71 0.84
CA LEU A 126 3.98 -12.92 0.94
C LEU A 126 3.55 -13.82 2.12
N CYS A 127 3.26 -13.21 3.28
CA CYS A 127 2.75 -13.94 4.44
C CYS A 127 1.45 -14.69 4.11
N PHE A 128 0.51 -14.03 3.43
CA PHE A 128 -0.76 -14.66 3.06
C PHE A 128 -0.67 -15.59 1.86
N GLN A 129 0.30 -15.37 0.97
CA GLN A 129 0.57 -16.28 -0.15
C GLN A 129 0.90 -17.68 0.36
N ASP A 130 1.72 -17.77 1.42
CA ASP A 130 2.04 -19.04 2.06
C ASP A 130 0.83 -19.60 2.82
N ARG A 131 0.15 -18.76 3.62
CA ARG A 131 -1.02 -19.16 4.41
C ARG A 131 -2.16 -19.75 3.58
N PHE A 132 -2.45 -19.19 2.40
CA PHE A 132 -3.54 -19.64 1.53
C PHE A 132 -3.10 -20.58 0.41
N LYS A 133 -1.84 -21.04 0.39
CA LYS A 133 -1.26 -21.82 -0.71
C LYS A 133 -2.16 -22.95 -1.24
N ASN A 134 -2.82 -23.69 -0.34
CA ASN A 134 -3.72 -24.79 -0.69
C ASN A 134 -5.08 -24.30 -1.24
N GLU A 135 -5.61 -23.18 -0.74
CA GLU A 135 -6.89 -22.60 -1.20
C GLU A 135 -6.75 -21.84 -2.53
N LEU A 136 -5.57 -21.30 -2.82
CA LEU A 136 -5.35 -20.49 -4.01
C LEU A 136 -5.26 -21.31 -5.30
N ASN A 137 -5.06 -22.63 -5.22
CA ASN A 137 -4.90 -23.52 -6.37
C ASN A 137 -3.83 -23.02 -7.35
N GLY A 138 -2.67 -22.62 -6.82
CA GLY A 138 -1.52 -22.12 -7.60
C GLY A 138 -1.62 -20.65 -8.04
N ARG A 139 -2.68 -19.93 -7.67
CA ARG A 139 -2.81 -18.48 -7.93
C ARG A 139 -1.90 -17.66 -7.04
N LYS A 140 -1.52 -16.48 -7.55
CA LYS A 140 -0.72 -15.50 -6.81
C LYS A 140 -1.63 -14.47 -6.16
N LEU A 141 -1.30 -14.03 -4.96
CA LEU A 141 -1.91 -12.86 -4.37
C LEU A 141 -1.32 -11.59 -4.99
N VAL A 142 -2.20 -10.64 -5.30
CA VAL A 142 -1.83 -9.31 -5.77
C VAL A 142 -2.68 -8.26 -5.07
N ARG A 143 -2.06 -7.13 -4.72
CA ARG A 143 -2.73 -5.95 -4.19
C ARG A 143 -3.24 -5.04 -5.28
N VAL A 144 -4.37 -4.42 -4.99
CA VAL A 144 -4.89 -3.23 -5.66
C VAL A 144 -5.32 -2.22 -4.60
N SER A 145 -5.38 -0.94 -4.96
CA SER A 145 -5.78 0.14 -4.05
C SER A 145 -6.94 0.94 -4.66
N PRO A 146 -7.83 1.52 -3.83
CA PRO A 146 -8.86 2.45 -4.31
C PRO A 146 -8.24 3.59 -5.13
N GLY A 147 -8.93 4.02 -6.19
CA GLY A 147 -8.46 5.03 -7.13
C GLY A 147 -7.73 4.48 -8.36
N TYR A 148 -7.48 3.16 -8.43
CA TYR A 148 -6.94 2.50 -9.62
C TYR A 148 -8.03 1.86 -10.48
N GLY A 149 -7.91 1.99 -11.80
CA GLY A 149 -8.88 1.46 -12.75
C GLY A 149 -10.24 2.13 -12.57
N ASP A 150 -11.28 1.33 -12.31
CA ASP A 150 -12.63 1.81 -11.98
C ASP A 150 -12.98 1.60 -10.49
N TRP A 151 -12.02 1.21 -9.64
CA TRP A 151 -12.26 1.12 -8.21
C TRP A 151 -12.28 2.53 -7.61
N ILE A 152 -13.45 2.96 -7.14
CA ILE A 152 -13.67 4.33 -6.66
C ILE A 152 -12.85 4.62 -5.39
N LEU A 153 -12.22 5.80 -5.32
CA LEU A 153 -11.41 6.20 -4.16
C LEU A 153 -12.22 6.25 -2.85
N SER A 154 -13.52 6.58 -2.92
CA SER A 154 -14.37 6.69 -1.74
C SER A 154 -14.57 5.36 -1.00
N ASP A 155 -14.34 4.22 -1.64
CA ASP A 155 -14.36 2.90 -0.96
C ASP A 155 -13.28 2.75 0.09
N GLN A 156 -12.27 3.60 0.08
CA GLN A 156 -11.32 3.71 1.18
C GLN A 156 -12.04 3.96 2.51
N LYS A 157 -13.18 4.66 2.49
CA LYS A 157 -14.02 4.81 3.68
C LYS A 157 -14.58 3.47 4.18
N VAL A 158 -14.98 2.57 3.28
CA VAL A 158 -15.47 1.23 3.67
C VAL A 158 -14.35 0.45 4.37
N ILE A 159 -13.13 0.49 3.82
CA ILE A 159 -11.95 -0.14 4.46
C ILE A 159 -11.73 0.44 5.87
N PHE A 160 -11.78 1.76 6.00
CA PHE A 160 -11.61 2.43 7.30
C PHE A 160 -12.75 2.12 8.26
N ASP A 161 -13.99 2.00 7.77
CA ASP A 161 -15.14 1.68 8.61
C ASP A 161 -15.06 0.26 9.16
N VAL A 162 -14.50 -0.69 8.39
CA VAL A 162 -14.31 -2.07 8.83
C VAL A 162 -13.10 -2.20 9.76
N LEU A 163 -11.97 -1.58 9.43
CA LEU A 163 -10.70 -1.79 10.15
C LEU A 163 -10.46 -0.83 11.32
N LYS A 164 -11.14 0.32 11.34
CA LYS A 164 -10.96 1.40 12.33
C LYS A 164 -9.48 1.73 12.60
N PRO A 165 -8.66 1.99 11.55
CA PRO A 165 -7.22 2.18 11.68
C PRO A 165 -6.84 3.39 12.55
N GLU A 166 -7.74 4.36 12.74
CA GLU A 166 -7.56 5.50 13.63
C GLU A 166 -7.34 5.07 15.09
N ASN A 167 -7.91 3.93 15.47
CA ASN A 167 -7.82 3.39 16.82
C ASN A 167 -6.54 2.56 16.99
N SER A 168 -6.21 1.72 16.01
CA SER A 168 -5.14 0.73 16.09
C SER A 168 -3.77 1.24 15.63
N ILE A 169 -3.71 1.97 14.51
CA ILE A 169 -2.44 2.39 13.87
C ILE A 169 -2.36 3.89 13.57
N LYS A 170 -3.35 4.66 14.06
CA LYS A 170 -3.42 6.14 14.01
C LYS A 170 -3.46 6.72 12.60
N VAL A 171 -3.87 5.95 11.61
CA VAL A 171 -4.12 6.45 10.25
C VAL A 171 -5.54 7.00 10.16
N ILE A 172 -5.70 8.21 9.62
CA ILE A 172 -7.00 8.86 9.41
C ILE A 172 -7.20 9.22 7.94
N LEU A 173 -8.46 9.40 7.52
CA LEU A 173 -8.82 9.99 6.22
C LEU A 173 -9.24 11.44 6.40
N ASN A 174 -8.77 12.30 5.50
CA ASN A 174 -9.33 13.64 5.36
C ASN A 174 -10.60 13.64 4.49
N LYS A 175 -11.20 14.82 4.32
CA LYS A 175 -12.44 15.00 3.53
C LYS A 175 -12.32 14.59 2.04
N SER A 176 -11.10 14.52 1.53
CA SER A 176 -10.78 14.12 0.16
C SER A 176 -10.31 12.67 0.07
N PHE A 177 -10.51 11.86 1.12
CA PHE A 177 -10.07 10.46 1.22
C PHE A 177 -8.55 10.27 1.14
N LEU A 178 -7.75 11.31 1.42
CA LEU A 178 -6.31 11.15 1.55
C LEU A 178 -5.96 10.70 2.96
N MET A 179 -4.98 9.80 3.08
CA MET A 179 -4.52 9.28 4.36
C MET A 179 -3.54 10.23 5.04
N GLN A 180 -3.59 10.24 6.36
CA GLN A 180 -2.57 10.84 7.23
C GLN A 180 -2.20 9.79 8.29
N PRO A 181 -0.91 9.41 8.42
CA PRO A 181 0.30 9.93 7.75
C PRO A 181 0.30 9.79 6.22
N ILE A 182 1.11 10.59 5.51
CA ILE A 182 1.15 10.61 4.03
C ILE A 182 1.76 9.30 3.52
N LYS A 183 2.75 8.75 4.21
CA LYS A 183 3.30 7.41 3.94
C LYS A 183 2.42 6.31 4.51
N SER A 184 1.21 6.24 3.97
CA SER A 184 0.22 5.22 4.24
C SER A 184 -0.38 4.67 2.96
N THR A 185 -0.85 3.44 3.01
CA THR A 185 -1.50 2.75 1.88
C THR A 185 -2.63 1.88 2.40
N SER A 186 -3.70 1.79 1.61
CA SER A 186 -4.83 0.92 1.89
C SER A 186 -5.23 0.19 0.61
N GLY A 187 -5.80 -1.00 0.75
CA GLY A 187 -6.15 -1.76 -0.44
C GLY A 187 -6.79 -3.09 -0.15
N LEU A 188 -6.91 -3.86 -1.22
CA LEU A 188 -7.42 -5.22 -1.26
C LEU A 188 -6.34 -6.11 -1.86
N ILE A 189 -6.02 -7.20 -1.17
CA ILE A 189 -5.18 -8.28 -1.67
C ILE A 189 -6.10 -9.46 -2.02
N GLY A 190 -5.93 -10.00 -3.21
CA GLY A 190 -6.72 -11.13 -3.67
C GLY A 190 -5.98 -11.98 -4.72
N PRO A 191 -6.51 -13.17 -5.03
CA PRO A 191 -5.83 -14.10 -5.93
C PRO A 191 -6.07 -13.78 -7.40
N ILE A 192 -5.02 -13.84 -8.21
CA ILE A 192 -5.09 -13.77 -9.68
C ILE A 192 -4.65 -15.09 -10.33
#